data_AF-A0A1I4GFX6-F1
#
_entry.id   AF-A0A1I4GFX6-F1
#
_cell.length_a   1.000
_cell.length_b   1.000
_cell.length_c   1.000
_cell.angle_alpha   90.00
_cell.angle_beta   90.00
_cell.angle_gamma   90.00
#
_symmetry.space_group_name_H-M   'P 1'
#
loop_
_entity.id
_entity.type
_entity.pdbx_description
1 polymer ?
#
loop_
_entity_poly.entity_id
_entity_poly.type
_entity_poly.pdbx_seq_one_letter_code
_entity_poly.pdbx_strand_id
1 'polypeptide(L)'
;MKNFMGSPFPHIRLIFDGSLYYIEFIENYDELYDIIIDYIKNNENSMINALDISKEFNIPFVFVGTIFKDLERDNFIKIQKTLGGLYISKITERGIDFFNNH
;
A
#
# COMPACT_ATOMS: atom_id res chain seq x y z
N MET A 1 36.95 -5.19 8.21
CA MET A 1 36.15 -4.64 7.09
C MET A 1 35.38 -5.79 6.46
N LYS A 2 34.04 -5.78 6.51
CA LYS A 2 33.21 -6.82 5.90
C LYS A 2 33.06 -6.51 4.40
N ASN A 3 33.49 -7.47 3.57
CA ASN A 3 33.32 -7.44 2.12
C ASN A 3 31.85 -7.69 1.78
N PHE A 4 31.19 -6.72 1.15
CA PHE A 4 29.93 -6.97 0.46
C PHE A 4 30.26 -7.42 -0.97
N MET A 5 30.24 -8.74 -1.18
CA MET A 5 30.19 -9.35 -2.51
C MET A 5 28.89 -8.90 -3.19
N GLY A 6 29.02 -8.40 -4.41
CA GLY A 6 27.96 -7.77 -5.17
C GLY A 6 26.80 -8.71 -5.49
N SER A 7 25.58 -8.19 -5.30
CA SER A 7 24.39 -8.78 -5.90
C SER A 7 24.25 -8.27 -7.35
N PRO A 8 23.99 -9.13 -8.33
CA PRO A 8 23.83 -8.76 -9.73
C PRO A 8 22.40 -8.28 -9.96
N PHE A 9 22.00 -7.15 -9.39
CA PHE A 9 20.75 -6.51 -9.80
C PHE A 9 21.05 -5.50 -10.90
N PRO A 10 20.56 -5.75 -12.13
CA PRO A 10 20.89 -4.93 -13.29
C PRO A 10 20.29 -3.55 -13.13
N HIS A 11 21.16 -2.54 -13.11
CA HIS A 11 20.91 -1.14 -13.44
C HIS A 11 19.45 -0.66 -13.35
N ILE A 12 18.87 -0.68 -12.15
CA ILE A 12 17.74 0.21 -11.88
C ILE A 12 18.39 1.57 -11.72
N ARG A 13 18.39 2.34 -12.81
CA ARG A 13 18.62 3.77 -12.77
C ARG A 13 17.42 4.36 -12.03
N LEU A 14 17.46 4.25 -10.71
CA LEU A 14 16.58 4.92 -9.77
C LEU A 14 16.76 6.41 -10.08
N ILE A 15 15.81 6.98 -10.81
CA ILE A 15 15.69 8.43 -10.94
C ILE A 15 15.63 8.91 -9.50
N PHE A 16 16.59 9.74 -9.09
CA PHE A 16 16.96 10.01 -7.69
C PHE A 16 15.75 10.19 -6.75
N ASP A 17 14.71 10.88 -7.23
CA ASP A 17 13.47 11.11 -6.51
C ASP A 17 12.70 9.81 -6.17
N GLY A 18 12.60 8.87 -7.11
CA GLY A 18 11.90 7.60 -6.90
C GLY A 18 12.57 6.70 -5.85
N SER A 19 13.90 6.73 -5.73
CA SER A 19 14.62 6.04 -4.64
C SER A 19 14.43 6.70 -3.28
N LEU A 20 14.36 8.02 -3.23
CA LEU A 20 14.08 8.76 -1.99
C LEU A 20 12.68 8.42 -1.47
N TYR A 21 11.66 8.47 -2.33
CA TYR A 21 10.31 8.06 -1.95
C TYR A 21 10.26 6.61 -1.48
N TYR A 22 11.05 5.70 -2.07
CA TYR A 22 11.07 4.29 -1.67
C TYR A 22 11.72 4.07 -0.30
N ILE A 23 12.77 4.83 0.03
CA ILE A 23 13.38 4.80 1.38
C ILE A 23 12.41 5.36 2.40
N GLU A 24 11.80 6.52 2.12
CA GLU A 24 10.76 7.11 2.98
C GLU A 24 9.58 6.15 3.19
N PHE A 25 9.17 5.41 2.16
CA PHE A 25 8.13 4.40 2.28
C PHE A 25 8.53 3.24 3.19
N ILE A 26 9.75 2.73 3.10
CA ILE A 26 10.22 1.65 3.98
C ILE A 26 10.28 2.13 5.43
N GLU A 27 10.79 3.35 5.65
CA GLU A 27 10.96 3.92 6.99
C GLU A 27 9.61 4.23 7.67
N ASN A 28 8.60 4.62 6.89
CA ASN A 28 7.27 4.98 7.40
C ASN A 28 6.20 3.94 7.05
N TYR A 29 6.59 2.71 6.64
CA TYR A 29 5.64 1.72 6.14
C TYR A 29 4.53 1.42 7.16
N ASP A 30 4.91 1.22 8.42
CA ASP A 30 3.97 0.88 9.49
C ASP A 30 2.97 2.03 9.74
N GLU A 31 3.43 3.28 9.75
CA GLU A 31 2.55 4.46 9.89
C GLU A 31 1.59 4.60 8.70
N LEU A 32 2.11 4.43 7.48
CA LEU A 32 1.29 4.46 6.26
C LEU A 32 0.28 3.32 6.23
N TYR A 33 0.68 2.15 6.71
CA TYR A 33 -0.20 1.00 6.86
C TYR A 33 -1.35 1.35 7.79
N ASP A 34 -1.07 1.81 9.01
CA ASP A 34 -2.07 2.18 10.02
C ASP A 34 -3.05 3.24 9.50
N ILE A 35 -2.54 4.32 8.86
CA ILE A 35 -3.37 5.36 8.22
C ILE A 35 -4.35 4.75 7.21
N ILE A 36 -3.87 3.81 6.38
CA ILE A 36 -4.68 3.18 5.34
C ILE A 36 -5.69 2.21 5.95
N ILE A 37 -5.33 1.47 7.00
CA ILE A 37 -6.26 0.59 7.73
C ILE A 37 -7.40 1.42 8.33
N ASP A 38 -7.08 2.51 9.02
CA ASP A 38 -8.07 3.42 9.61
C ASP A 38 -8.97 4.03 8.55
N TYR A 39 -8.41 4.45 7.41
CA TYR A 39 -9.21 4.97 6.31
C TYR A 39 -10.19 3.92 5.77
N ILE A 40 -9.74 2.68 5.56
CA ILE A 40 -10.59 1.58 5.07
C ILE A 40 -11.71 1.31 6.07
N LYS A 41 -11.39 1.21 7.35
CA LYS A 41 -12.35 0.96 8.44
C LYS A 41 -13.43 2.04 8.50
N ASN A 42 -13.04 3.31 8.42
CA ASN A 42 -13.98 4.44 8.46
C ASN A 42 -14.83 4.58 7.19
N ASN A 43 -14.46 3.89 6.11
CA ASN A 43 -15.13 3.97 4.81
C ASN A 43 -15.62 2.60 4.30
N GLU A 44 -15.83 1.62 5.20
CA GLU A 44 -16.18 0.24 4.83
C GLU A 44 -17.45 0.11 3.97
N ASN A 45 -18.37 1.08 4.09
CA ASN A 45 -19.64 1.13 3.36
C ASN A 45 -19.55 1.88 2.02
N SER A 46 -18.36 2.35 1.65
CA SER A 46 -18.10 3.17 0.47
C SER A 46 -17.18 2.44 -0.52
N MET A 47 -17.18 2.89 -1.78
CA MET A 47 -16.22 2.42 -2.77
C MET A 47 -14.84 3.03 -2.46
N ILE A 48 -13.91 2.22 -1.97
CA ILE A 48 -12.57 2.68 -1.58
C ILE A 48 -11.62 2.59 -2.78
N ASN A 49 -11.00 3.72 -3.14
CA ASN A 49 -10.05 3.86 -4.24
C ASN A 49 -8.70 4.34 -3.74
N ALA A 50 -7.62 3.68 -4.17
CA ALA A 50 -6.26 4.07 -3.81
C ALA A 50 -5.89 5.50 -4.27
N LEU A 51 -6.50 6.01 -5.35
CA LEU A 51 -6.25 7.37 -5.81
C LEU A 51 -6.82 8.44 -4.86
N ASP A 52 -7.96 8.14 -4.22
CA ASP A 52 -8.61 9.09 -3.30
C ASP A 52 -7.81 9.19 -2.00
N ILE A 53 -7.38 8.05 -1.45
CA ILE A 53 -6.45 7.97 -0.31
C ILE A 53 -5.14 8.71 -0.61
N SER A 54 -4.56 8.47 -1.80
CA SER A 54 -3.33 9.10 -2.23
C SER A 54 -3.42 10.63 -2.19
N LYS A 55 -4.55 11.19 -2.62
CA LYS A 55 -4.79 12.64 -2.60
C LYS A 55 -5.07 13.16 -1.19
N GLU A 56 -5.87 12.44 -0.42
CA GLU A 56 -6.29 12.87 0.92
C GLU A 56 -5.11 12.97 1.88
N PHE A 57 -4.23 11.97 1.88
CA PHE A 57 -3.09 11.91 2.80
C PHE A 57 -1.77 12.35 2.16
N ASN A 58 -1.79 12.83 0.91
CA ASN A 58 -0.59 13.17 0.14
C ASN A 58 0.44 12.01 0.08
N ILE A 59 -0.06 10.77 0.00
CA ILE A 59 0.74 9.54 -0.09
C ILE A 59 0.88 9.17 -1.57
N PRO A 60 2.08 8.84 -2.09
CA PRO A 60 2.22 8.35 -3.46
C PRO A 60 1.31 7.14 -3.74
N PHE A 61 0.54 7.21 -4.84
CA PHE A 61 -0.41 6.16 -5.24
C PHE A 61 0.19 4.74 -5.24
N VAL A 62 1.47 4.62 -5.61
CA VAL A 62 2.18 3.34 -5.62
C VAL A 62 2.28 2.70 -4.24
N PHE A 63 2.39 3.49 -3.17
CA PHE A 63 2.50 3.02 -1.78
C PHE A 63 1.16 2.55 -1.24
N VAL A 64 0.10 3.32 -1.50
CA VAL A 64 -1.27 2.88 -1.22
C VAL A 64 -1.57 1.56 -1.95
N GLY A 65 -1.18 1.48 -3.21
CA GLY A 65 -1.34 0.27 -4.03
C GLY A 65 -0.54 -0.93 -3.52
N THR A 66 0.62 -0.72 -2.90
CA THR A 66 1.40 -1.79 -2.25
C THR A 66 0.66 -2.35 -1.05
N ILE A 67 0.20 -1.47 -0.14
CA ILE A 67 -0.54 -1.88 1.06
C ILE A 67 -1.84 -2.63 0.68
N PHE A 68 -2.56 -2.17 -0.36
CA PHE A 68 -3.72 -2.89 -0.88
C PHE A 68 -3.38 -4.31 -1.35
N LYS A 69 -2.23 -4.50 -2.01
CA LYS A 69 -1.79 -5.83 -2.43
C LYS A 69 -1.38 -6.71 -1.25
N ASP A 70 -0.77 -6.15 -0.23
CA ASP A 70 -0.44 -6.88 0.99
C ASP A 70 -1.71 -7.34 1.71
N LEU A 71 -2.70 -6.45 1.85
CA LEU A 71 -4.02 -6.79 2.40
C LEU A 71 -4.76 -7.85 1.56
N GLU A 72 -4.66 -7.80 0.23
CA GLU A 72 -5.24 -8.83 -0.64
C GLU A 72 -4.52 -10.16 -0.52
N ARG A 73 -3.18 -10.16 -0.48
CA ARG A 73 -2.35 -11.36 -0.29
C ARG A 73 -2.70 -12.07 1.00
N ASP A 74 -2.93 -11.30 2.06
CA ASP A 74 -3.29 -11.83 3.38
C ASP A 74 -4.80 -12.15 3.47
N ASN A 75 -5.51 -12.00 2.35
CA ASN A 75 -6.93 -12.29 2.19
C ASN A 75 -7.82 -11.49 3.15
N PHE A 76 -7.48 -10.23 3.41
CA PHE A 76 -8.33 -9.29 4.12
C PHE A 76 -9.28 -8.58 3.16
N ILE A 77 -8.80 -8.22 1.97
CA ILE A 77 -9.58 -7.57 0.93
C ILE A 77 -9.47 -8.31 -0.42
N LYS A 78 -10.32 -7.91 -1.37
CA LYS A 78 -10.14 -8.16 -2.80
C LYS A 78 -10.02 -6.84 -3.52
N ILE A 79 -9.08 -6.75 -4.44
CA ILE A 79 -8.87 -5.54 -5.23
C ILE A 79 -9.39 -5.74 -6.65
N GLN A 80 -9.81 -4.64 -7.28
CA GLN A 80 -10.17 -4.60 -8.67
C GLN A 80 -9.45 -3.44 -9.33
N LYS A 81 -8.76 -3.73 -10.44
CA LYS A 81 -8.14 -2.71 -11.27
C LYS A 81 -9.08 -2.32 -12.40
N THR A 82 -9.35 -1.03 -12.55
CA THR A 82 -10.12 -0.48 -13.66
C THR A 82 -9.32 0.63 -14.34
N LEU A 83 -9.87 1.26 -15.39
CA LEU A 83 -9.29 2.45 -15.99
C LEU A 83 -9.25 3.64 -15.00
N GLY A 84 -10.11 3.64 -13.99
CA GLY A 84 -10.20 4.70 -12.97
C GLY A 84 -9.24 4.55 -11.80
N GLY A 85 -8.52 3.41 -11.68
CA GLY A 85 -7.57 3.18 -10.59
C GLY A 85 -7.63 1.77 -10.00
N LEU A 86 -7.22 1.68 -8.74
CA LEU A 86 -7.20 0.45 -7.94
C LEU A 86 -8.20 0.57 -6.80
N TYR A 87 -9.18 -0.33 -6.78
CA TYR A 87 -10.31 -0.28 -5.86
C TYR A 87 -10.32 -1.48 -4.94
N ILE A 88 -10.85 -1.31 -3.74
CA ILE A 88 -11.30 -2.43 -2.91
C ILE A 88 -12.67 -2.85 -3.42
N SER A 89 -12.76 -4.05 -4.01
CA SER A 89 -14.03 -4.59 -4.52
C SER A 89 -14.81 -5.34 -3.47
N LYS A 90 -14.13 -5.86 -2.44
CA LYS A 90 -14.74 -6.58 -1.32
C LYS A 90 -13.82 -6.59 -0.10
N ILE A 91 -14.37 -6.35 1.08
CA ILE A 91 -13.75 -6.75 2.36
C ILE A 91 -14.20 -8.19 2.64
N THR A 92 -13.26 -9.08 2.93
CA THR A 92 -13.56 -10.50 3.22
C THR A 92 -14.03 -10.67 4.66
N GLU A 93 -14.58 -11.83 5.02
CA GLU A 93 -14.92 -12.15 6.42
C GLU A 93 -13.69 -12.01 7.34
N ARG A 94 -12.54 -12.54 6.92
CA ARG A 94 -11.27 -12.38 7.63
C ARG A 94 -10.85 -10.91 7.74
N GLY A 95 -11.12 -10.11 6.72
CA GLY A 95 -10.87 -8.67 6.72
C GLY A 95 -11.74 -7.95 7.75
N ILE A 96 -13.04 -8.26 7.80
CA ILE A 96 -13.96 -7.69 8.80
C ILE A 96 -13.44 -7.98 10.22
N ASP A 97 -13.07 -9.22 10.50
CA ASP A 97 -12.50 -9.60 11.80
C ASP A 97 -11.20 -8.83 12.09
N PHE A 98 -10.33 -8.67 11.09
CA PHE A 98 -9.10 -7.91 11.23
C PHE A 98 -9.36 -6.43 11.54
N PHE A 99 -10.18 -5.74 10.73
CA PHE A 99 -10.45 -4.30 10.87
C PHE A 99 -11.23 -3.94 12.14
N ASN A 100 -12.00 -4.88 12.70
CA ASN A 100 -12.72 -4.67 13.96
C ASN A 100 -11.82 -4.78 15.21
N ASN A 101 -10.71 -5.53 15.11
CA ASN A 101 -9.78 -5.77 16.21
C ASN A 101 -8.50 -4.94 16.13
N HIS A 102 -8.33 -4.19 15.05
CA HIS A 102 -7.29 -3.18 14.85
C HIS A 102 -7.87 -1.81 15.22
#